data_AF-A0A5Q5CNY9-F1
#
_entry.id   AF-A0A5Q5CNY9-F1
#
_cell.length_a   1.000
_cell.length_b   1.000
_cell.length_c   1.000
_cell.angle_alpha   90.00
_cell.angle_beta   90.00
_cell.angle_gamma   90.00
#
_symmetry.space_group_name_H-M   'P 1'
#
loop_
_entity.id
_entity.type
_entity.pdbx_description
1 polymer ?
#
loop_
_entity_poly.entity_id
_entity_poly.type
_entity_poly.pdbx_seq_one_letter_code
_entity_poly.pdbx_strand_id
1 'polypeptide(L)'
;MKIIESEDIDCTADLKARFAADVWPLVDVLLRGARRLTHNDADAEDLLQETLVRAYTGFHNFQPGTNLQAWLFRIQYNQWVSAYRWKERRPAEVLSDEMADFGVHLSTGLRSAESEVIDSLPDDGVREALGQLSEGFRTVLYYADVEGYTYAETAALMGIPIGTVMSRVSRARVQLRRLLADSSCARGRFASGSSQAA
;
A
#
# COMPACT_ATOMS: atom_id res chain seq x y z
N MET A 1 -49.16 10.96 8.93
CA MET A 1 -48.23 10.12 8.15
C MET A 1 -47.21 11.03 7.43
N LYS A 2 -46.32 11.73 8.17
CA LYS A 2 -45.27 12.59 7.57
C LYS A 2 -44.15 13.03 8.53
N ILE A 3 -43.97 12.34 9.66
CA ILE A 3 -42.99 12.74 10.70
C ILE A 3 -41.81 11.75 10.80
N ILE A 4 -41.93 10.54 10.26
CA ILE A 4 -40.87 9.52 10.38
C ILE A 4 -39.71 9.76 9.40
N GLU A 5 -39.95 10.37 8.23
CA GLU A 5 -38.87 10.59 7.24
C GLU A 5 -37.91 11.73 7.62
N SER A 6 -38.32 12.72 8.41
CA SER A 6 -37.47 13.89 8.69
C SER A 6 -36.35 13.62 9.71
N GLU A 7 -36.53 12.67 10.62
CA GLU A 7 -35.58 12.38 11.70
C GLU A 7 -34.44 11.45 11.22
N ASP A 8 -34.75 10.53 10.30
CA ASP A 8 -33.76 9.62 9.69
C ASP A 8 -32.84 10.35 8.67
N ILE A 9 -33.33 11.41 8.02
CA ILE A 9 -32.53 12.22 7.08
C ILE A 9 -31.44 13.00 7.84
N ASP A 10 -31.74 13.48 9.05
CA ASP A 10 -30.80 14.28 9.84
C ASP A 10 -29.66 13.41 10.40
N CYS A 11 -29.99 12.20 10.90
CA CYS A 11 -29.01 11.21 11.37
C CYS A 11 -28.06 10.73 10.26
N THR A 12 -28.58 10.52 9.05
CA THR A 12 -27.78 10.08 7.90
C THR A 12 -26.93 11.21 7.31
N ALA A 13 -27.41 12.46 7.34
CA ALA A 13 -26.64 13.63 6.94
C ALA A 13 -25.48 13.90 7.91
N ASP A 14 -25.71 13.75 9.22
CA ASP A 14 -24.67 13.87 10.24
C ASP A 14 -23.58 12.79 10.09
N LEU A 15 -23.98 11.53 9.83
CA LEU A 15 -23.03 10.43 9.58
C LEU A 15 -22.16 10.69 8.34
N LYS A 16 -22.74 11.24 7.27
CA LYS A 16 -22.00 11.63 6.06
C LYS A 16 -20.96 12.71 6.34
N ALA A 17 -21.37 13.76 7.06
CA ALA A 17 -20.48 14.86 7.41
C ALA A 17 -19.32 14.37 8.29
N ARG A 18 -19.62 13.54 9.29
CA ARG A 18 -18.61 12.91 10.15
C ARG A 18 -17.64 12.04 9.36
N PHE A 19 -18.16 11.16 8.50
CA PHE A 19 -17.31 10.31 7.65
C PHE A 19 -16.36 11.14 6.79
N ALA A 20 -16.88 12.17 6.12
CA ALA A 20 -16.05 13.03 5.27
C ALA A 20 -14.96 13.74 6.08
N ALA A 21 -15.31 14.31 7.24
CA ALA A 21 -14.36 15.00 8.11
C ALA A 21 -13.24 14.09 8.62
N ASP A 22 -13.60 12.87 9.02
CA ASP A 22 -12.66 11.92 9.62
C ASP A 22 -11.78 11.23 8.56
N VAL A 23 -12.33 10.92 7.38
CA VAL A 23 -11.65 10.12 6.35
C VAL A 23 -10.88 10.97 5.36
N TRP A 24 -11.34 12.19 5.03
CA TRP A 24 -10.67 13.06 4.04
C TRP A 24 -9.17 13.27 4.33
N PRO A 25 -8.73 13.54 5.58
CA PRO A 25 -7.31 13.68 5.90
C PRO A 25 -6.48 12.40 5.68
N LEU A 26 -7.13 11.24 5.61
CA LEU A 26 -6.49 9.93 5.48
C LEU A 26 -6.43 9.43 4.03
N VAL A 27 -7.09 10.11 3.10
CA VAL A 27 -7.17 9.68 1.68
C VAL A 27 -5.78 9.55 1.05
N ASP A 28 -4.90 10.53 1.24
CA ASP A 28 -3.56 10.49 0.67
C ASP A 28 -2.70 9.35 1.24
N VAL A 29 -2.87 9.07 2.54
CA VAL A 29 -2.20 7.95 3.23
C VAL A 29 -2.68 6.62 2.65
N LEU A 30 -4.00 6.47 2.46
CA LEU A 30 -4.59 5.28 1.84
C LEU A 30 -4.17 5.11 0.38
N LEU A 31 -4.07 6.20 -0.39
CA LEU A 31 -3.62 6.13 -1.79
C LEU A 31 -2.16 5.68 -1.88
N ARG A 32 -1.28 6.21 -1.01
CA ARG A 32 0.11 5.75 -0.93
C ARG A 32 0.20 4.27 -0.55
N GLY A 33 -0.64 3.82 0.38
CA GLY A 33 -0.78 2.41 0.72
C GLY A 33 -1.21 1.55 -0.46
N ALA A 34 -2.25 1.98 -1.19
CA ALA A 34 -2.76 1.30 -2.37
C ALA A 34 -1.69 1.16 -3.46
N ARG A 35 -0.98 2.25 -3.79
CA ARG A 35 0.12 2.25 -4.77
C ARG A 35 1.22 1.24 -4.44
N ARG A 36 1.52 1.04 -3.14
CA ARG A 36 2.51 0.04 -2.70
C ARG A 36 2.02 -1.40 -2.83
N LEU A 37 0.71 -1.62 -2.81
CA LEU A 37 0.08 -2.94 -2.99
C LEU A 37 -0.10 -3.27 -4.48
N THR A 38 -0.52 -2.31 -5.31
CA THR A 38 -0.92 -2.59 -6.69
C THR A 38 0.21 -2.42 -7.72
N HIS A 39 1.22 -1.58 -7.44
CA HIS A 39 2.28 -1.21 -8.39
C HIS A 39 1.79 -0.54 -9.68
N ASN A 40 0.51 -0.15 -9.73
CA ASN A 40 -0.14 0.52 -10.86
C ASN A 40 -1.08 1.58 -10.29
N ASP A 41 -1.08 2.77 -10.89
CA ASP A 41 -1.84 3.91 -10.42
C ASP A 41 -3.35 3.70 -10.61
N ALA A 42 -3.77 3.22 -11.78
CA ALA A 42 -5.18 2.92 -12.05
C ALA A 42 -5.75 1.88 -11.07
N ASP A 43 -5.04 0.75 -10.88
CA ASP A 43 -5.44 -0.25 -9.88
C ASP A 43 -5.40 0.32 -8.44
N ALA A 44 -4.52 1.29 -8.14
CA ALA A 44 -4.44 1.91 -6.82
C ALA A 44 -5.64 2.83 -6.54
N GLU A 45 -6.03 3.64 -7.52
CA GLU A 45 -7.22 4.48 -7.45
C GLU A 45 -8.48 3.63 -7.31
N ASP A 46 -8.60 2.56 -8.09
CA ASP A 46 -9.71 1.61 -7.99
C ASP A 46 -9.78 0.97 -6.60
N LEU A 47 -8.64 0.52 -6.07
CA LEU A 47 -8.57 -0.04 -4.72
C LEU A 47 -8.94 0.99 -3.64
N LEU A 48 -8.51 2.24 -3.78
CA LEU A 48 -8.87 3.32 -2.89
C LEU A 48 -10.38 3.57 -2.92
N GLN A 49 -10.97 3.69 -4.12
CA GLN A 49 -12.41 3.94 -4.28
C GLN A 49 -13.24 2.83 -3.66
N GLU A 50 -12.93 1.57 -3.95
CA GLU A 50 -13.63 0.41 -3.36
C GLU A 50 -13.47 0.39 -1.84
N THR A 51 -12.29 0.77 -1.33
CA THR A 51 -12.04 0.91 0.11
C THR A 51 -12.96 1.97 0.73
N LEU A 52 -13.07 3.15 0.12
CA LEU A 52 -13.91 4.24 0.60
C LEU A 52 -15.39 3.88 0.56
N VAL A 53 -15.85 3.20 -0.50
CA VAL A 53 -17.24 2.71 -0.60
C VAL A 53 -17.56 1.74 0.54
N ARG A 54 -16.67 0.79 0.82
CA ARG A 54 -16.86 -0.18 1.92
C ARG A 54 -16.72 0.44 3.29
N ALA A 55 -15.79 1.38 3.45
CA ALA A 55 -15.65 2.14 4.66
C ALA A 55 -16.94 2.92 4.95
N TYR A 56 -17.50 3.60 3.95
CA TYR A 56 -18.74 4.35 4.08
C TYR A 56 -19.93 3.44 4.44
N THR A 57 -20.10 2.31 3.75
CA THR A 57 -21.20 1.36 4.07
C THR A 57 -21.05 0.75 5.46
N GLY A 58 -19.82 0.51 5.92
CA GLY A 58 -19.51 -0.03 7.25
C GLY A 58 -19.34 0.99 8.37
N PHE A 59 -19.37 2.30 8.08
CA PHE A 59 -18.94 3.34 9.02
C PHE A 59 -19.82 3.43 10.27
N HIS A 60 -21.09 3.04 10.16
CA HIS A 60 -22.00 2.97 11.31
C HIS A 60 -21.53 1.96 12.38
N ASN A 61 -20.75 0.94 11.99
CA ASN A 61 -20.16 -0.03 12.92
C ASN A 61 -18.79 0.38 13.45
N PHE A 62 -18.20 1.46 12.94
CA PHE A 62 -16.95 1.98 13.46
C PHE A 62 -17.17 2.59 14.83
N GLN A 63 -16.36 2.16 15.81
CA GLN A 63 -16.44 2.67 17.18
C GLN A 63 -15.53 3.90 17.33
N PRO A 64 -16.10 5.09 17.63
CA PRO A 64 -15.32 6.30 17.83
C PRO A 64 -14.29 6.14 18.97
N GLY A 65 -13.13 6.78 18.82
CA GLY A 65 -12.01 6.67 19.77
C GLY A 65 -11.09 5.47 19.53
N THR A 66 -11.42 4.59 18.58
CA THR A 66 -10.49 3.57 18.07
C THR A 66 -9.67 4.12 16.89
N ASN A 67 -8.64 3.38 16.46
CA ASN A 67 -7.75 3.82 15.39
C ASN A 67 -8.44 3.68 14.02
N LEU A 68 -9.01 4.78 13.52
CA LEU A 68 -9.68 4.84 12.22
C LEU A 68 -8.76 4.47 11.06
N GLN A 69 -7.53 4.98 11.06
CA GLN A 69 -6.54 4.69 10.00
C GLN A 69 -6.25 3.18 9.92
N ALA A 70 -6.08 2.52 11.06
CA ALA A 70 -5.88 1.07 11.11
C ALA A 70 -7.09 0.30 10.58
N TRP A 71 -8.29 0.76 10.90
CA TRP A 71 -9.54 0.17 10.41
C TRP A 71 -9.67 0.32 8.89
N LEU A 72 -9.38 1.50 8.34
CA LEU A 72 -9.39 1.75 6.89
C LEU A 72 -8.34 0.91 6.15
N PHE A 73 -7.10 0.84 6.68
CA PHE A 73 -6.07 -0.01 6.09
C PHE A 73 -6.43 -1.50 6.15
N ARG A 74 -7.11 -1.94 7.21
CA ARG A 74 -7.62 -3.31 7.29
C ARG A 74 -8.65 -3.57 6.19
N ILE A 75 -9.58 -2.65 5.94
CA ILE A 75 -10.53 -2.76 4.83
C ILE A 75 -9.77 -2.85 3.51
N GLN A 76 -8.84 -1.92 3.26
CA GLN A 76 -8.05 -1.85 2.03
C GLN A 76 -7.25 -3.13 1.77
N TYR A 77 -6.51 -3.61 2.77
CA TYR A 77 -5.70 -4.81 2.65
C TYR A 77 -6.57 -6.05 2.38
N ASN A 78 -7.72 -6.18 3.05
CA ASN A 78 -8.64 -7.29 2.81
C ASN A 78 -9.23 -7.26 1.40
N GLN A 79 -9.52 -6.07 0.85
CA GLN A 79 -9.97 -5.94 -0.54
C GLN A 79 -8.87 -6.33 -1.51
N TRP A 80 -7.66 -5.85 -1.29
CA TRP A 80 -6.51 -6.19 -2.11
C TRP A 80 -6.23 -7.70 -2.12
N VAL A 81 -6.17 -8.37 -0.97
CA VAL A 81 -5.98 -9.83 -0.90
C VAL A 81 -7.10 -10.57 -1.62
N SER A 82 -8.34 -10.08 -1.48
CA SER A 82 -9.50 -10.69 -2.14
C SER A 82 -9.39 -10.55 -3.66
N ALA A 83 -9.10 -9.35 -4.18
CA ALA A 83 -8.91 -9.10 -5.60
C ALA A 83 -7.70 -9.88 -6.18
N TYR A 84 -6.58 -9.94 -5.46
CA TYR A 84 -5.38 -10.67 -5.86
C TYR A 84 -5.66 -12.17 -5.98
N ARG A 85 -6.31 -12.78 -4.98
CA ARG A 85 -6.72 -14.20 -5.02
C ARG A 85 -7.68 -14.51 -6.16
N TRP A 86 -8.50 -13.54 -6.56
CA TRP A 86 -9.37 -13.69 -7.73
C TRP A 86 -8.58 -13.64 -9.04
N LYS A 87 -7.60 -12.73 -9.18
CA LYS A 87 -6.69 -12.67 -10.34
C LYS A 87 -5.85 -13.94 -10.47
N GLU A 88 -5.36 -14.53 -9.36
CA GLU A 88 -4.55 -15.75 -9.37
C GLU A 88 -5.34 -17.04 -9.69
N ARG A 89 -6.65 -17.05 -9.45
CA ARG A 89 -7.54 -18.20 -9.73
C ARG A 89 -8.20 -18.18 -11.11
N ARG A 90 -8.08 -17.09 -11.86
CA ARG A 90 -8.58 -16.98 -13.23
C ARG A 90 -7.44 -17.32 -14.20
N PRO A 91 -7.70 -18.07 -15.30
CA PRO A 91 -6.77 -18.08 -16.42
C PRO A 91 -6.54 -16.63 -16.85
N ALA A 92 -5.28 -16.26 -17.12
CA ALA A 92 -4.97 -14.92 -17.61
C ALA A 92 -5.85 -14.63 -18.83
N GLU A 93 -6.78 -13.68 -18.70
CA GLU A 93 -7.51 -13.11 -19.83
C GLU A 93 -6.50 -12.25 -20.60
N VAL A 94 -5.67 -12.91 -21.40
CA VAL A 94 -4.93 -12.24 -22.46
C VAL A 94 -6.02 -11.77 -23.43
N LEU A 95 -6.29 -10.47 -23.45
CA LEU A 95 -6.99 -9.84 -24.56
C LEU A 95 -6.17 -10.16 -25.81
N SER A 96 -6.57 -11.19 -26.54
CA SER A 96 -6.00 -11.53 -27.83
C SER A 96 -6.54 -10.53 -28.84
N ASP A 97 -5.83 -9.44 -29.01
CA ASP A 97 -5.72 -8.85 -30.33
C ASP A 97 -4.24 -8.80 -30.67
N GLU A 98 -3.89 -9.57 -31.70
CA GLU A 98 -2.55 -9.71 -32.30
C GLU A 98 -1.54 -10.60 -31.56
N MET A 99 -1.62 -11.91 -31.85
CA MET A 99 -0.43 -12.76 -31.91
C MET A 99 0.51 -12.25 -33.01
N ALA A 100 1.49 -11.43 -32.65
CA ALA A 100 2.72 -11.28 -33.42
C ALA A 100 3.90 -11.04 -32.46
N ASP A 101 4.88 -11.92 -32.61
CA ASP A 101 6.23 -11.87 -32.04
C ASP A 101 6.42 -12.34 -30.59
N PHE A 102 6.66 -13.66 -30.48
CA PHE A 102 7.49 -14.25 -29.43
C PHE A 102 8.94 -13.75 -29.59
N GLY A 103 9.15 -12.47 -29.29
CA GLY A 103 10.44 -11.80 -29.27
C GLY A 103 10.75 -11.34 -27.85
N VAL A 104 11.87 -11.83 -27.33
CA VAL A 104 12.45 -11.46 -26.04
C VAL A 104 12.48 -9.93 -25.87
N HIS A 105 11.60 -9.34 -25.06
CA HIS A 105 11.69 -7.96 -24.63
C HIS A 105 11.43 -7.84 -23.12
N LEU A 106 12.53 -7.95 -22.38
CA LEU A 106 12.77 -7.17 -21.18
C LEU A 106 12.65 -5.68 -21.56
N SER A 107 11.48 -5.06 -21.43
CA SER A 107 11.37 -3.60 -21.52
C SER A 107 10.08 -3.08 -20.89
N THR A 108 10.24 -2.41 -19.75
CA THR A 108 9.58 -1.11 -19.45
C THR A 108 8.13 -0.96 -19.92
N GLY A 109 7.20 -1.58 -19.20
CA GLY A 109 5.77 -1.32 -19.34
C GLY A 109 5.39 0.05 -18.79
N LEU A 110 5.22 1.02 -19.70
CA LEU A 110 4.45 2.25 -19.57
C LEU A 110 4.56 2.96 -18.21
N ARG A 111 5.65 3.73 -18.04
CA ARG A 111 5.75 4.78 -17.03
C ARG A 111 4.62 5.79 -17.27
N SER A 112 3.63 5.81 -16.37
CA SER A 112 2.64 6.90 -16.27
C SER A 112 3.37 8.25 -16.21
N ALA A 113 2.79 9.32 -16.76
CA ALA A 113 3.44 10.64 -16.87
C ALA A 113 3.82 11.29 -15.51
N GLU A 114 3.47 10.66 -14.39
CA GLU A 114 3.92 11.00 -13.04
C GLU A 114 5.23 10.31 -12.60
N SER A 115 5.70 9.29 -13.34
CA SER A 115 7.01 8.65 -13.12
C SER A 115 8.17 9.59 -13.40
N GLU A 116 7.95 10.67 -14.15
CA GLU A 116 8.95 11.69 -14.48
C GLU A 116 9.16 12.69 -13.33
N VAL A 117 8.20 12.82 -12.42
CA VAL A 117 8.32 13.68 -11.22
C VAL A 117 8.96 12.93 -10.04
N ILE A 118 8.99 11.60 -10.08
CA ILE A 118 9.72 10.77 -9.12
C ILE A 118 11.22 10.65 -9.48
N ASP A 119 11.63 11.06 -10.67
CA ASP A 119 13.04 11.07 -11.11
C ASP A 119 13.86 12.25 -10.52
N SER A 120 13.25 13.11 -9.68
CA SER A 120 13.95 14.21 -9.00
C SER A 120 14.23 13.97 -7.51
N LEU A 121 14.08 12.74 -7.00
CA LEU A 121 14.49 12.41 -5.63
C LEU A 121 15.79 11.58 -5.57
N PRO A 122 16.67 11.79 -4.58
CA PRO A 122 17.98 11.14 -4.49
C PRO A 122 17.99 9.61 -4.26
N ASP A 123 16.89 8.88 -4.50
CA ASP A 123 16.59 7.61 -3.81
C ASP A 123 16.23 6.40 -4.71
N ASP A 124 16.63 6.41 -5.99
CA ASP A 124 16.34 5.32 -6.95
C ASP A 124 16.69 3.92 -6.42
N GLY A 125 17.79 3.81 -5.67
CA GLY A 125 18.23 2.51 -5.16
C GLY A 125 17.48 2.00 -3.94
N VAL A 126 16.83 2.86 -3.14
CA VAL A 126 15.93 2.38 -2.08
C VAL A 126 14.64 1.87 -2.69
N ARG A 127 14.10 2.57 -3.69
CA ARG A 127 12.92 2.12 -4.43
C ARG A 127 13.18 0.80 -5.13
N GLU A 128 14.32 0.66 -5.80
CA GLU A 128 14.74 -0.58 -6.46
C GLU A 128 14.93 -1.73 -5.45
N ALA A 129 15.66 -1.49 -4.36
CA ALA A 129 15.90 -2.50 -3.33
C ALA A 129 14.59 -2.95 -2.66
N LEU A 130 13.65 -2.04 -2.41
CA LEU A 130 12.32 -2.39 -1.94
C LEU A 130 11.59 -3.25 -2.98
N GLY A 131 11.63 -2.90 -4.27
CA GLY A 131 11.00 -3.65 -5.36
C GLY A 131 11.45 -5.11 -5.46
N GLN A 132 12.69 -5.43 -5.07
CA GLN A 132 13.22 -6.80 -5.05
C GLN A 132 12.74 -7.65 -3.87
N LEU A 133 12.14 -7.05 -2.84
CA LEU A 133 11.54 -7.80 -1.75
C LEU A 133 10.22 -8.43 -2.19
N SER A 134 9.96 -9.64 -1.69
CA SER A 134 8.63 -10.25 -1.82
C SER A 134 7.56 -9.32 -1.26
N GLU A 135 6.38 -9.33 -1.86
CA GLU A 135 5.28 -8.46 -1.46
C GLU A 135 4.95 -8.57 0.04
N GLY A 136 4.86 -9.80 0.56
CA GLY A 136 4.60 -10.03 1.98
C GLY A 136 5.66 -9.43 2.92
N PHE A 137 6.90 -9.22 2.45
CA PHE A 137 7.95 -8.53 3.20
C PHE A 137 7.82 -7.01 3.09
N ARG A 138 7.53 -6.48 1.89
CA ARG A 138 7.29 -5.05 1.69
C ARG A 138 6.11 -4.56 2.54
N THR A 139 5.02 -5.32 2.57
CA THR A 139 3.79 -4.92 3.27
C THR A 139 3.98 -4.86 4.79
N VAL A 140 4.66 -5.86 5.39
CA VAL A 140 4.93 -5.81 6.84
C VAL A 140 5.90 -4.68 7.20
N LEU A 141 6.90 -4.41 6.35
CA LEU A 141 7.83 -3.29 6.57
C LEU A 141 7.11 -1.95 6.45
N TYR A 142 6.21 -1.81 5.47
CA TYR A 142 5.45 -0.59 5.30
C TYR A 142 4.61 -0.28 6.55
N TYR A 143 3.80 -1.22 7.01
CA TYR A 143 2.97 -0.96 8.18
C TYR A 143 3.78 -0.78 9.47
N ALA A 144 4.82 -1.58 9.69
CA ALA A 144 5.61 -1.50 10.92
C ALA A 144 6.58 -0.31 10.95
N ASP A 145 7.29 -0.06 9.85
CA ASP A 145 8.45 0.86 9.84
C ASP A 145 8.10 2.22 9.21
N VAL A 146 7.11 2.29 8.31
CA VAL A 146 6.70 3.56 7.66
C VAL A 146 5.48 4.16 8.34
N GLU A 147 4.42 3.37 8.51
CA GLU A 147 3.19 3.83 9.18
C GLU A 147 3.30 3.80 10.72
N GLY A 148 4.30 3.08 11.26
CA GLY A 148 4.59 3.04 12.70
C GLY A 148 3.66 2.15 13.52
N TYR A 149 2.93 1.22 12.89
CA TYR A 149 2.07 0.29 13.62
C TYR A 149 2.89 -0.68 14.48
N THR A 150 2.34 -1.03 15.64
CA THR A 150 2.90 -2.13 16.43
C THR A 150 2.80 -3.45 15.68
N TYR A 151 3.61 -4.44 16.06
CA TYR A 151 3.52 -5.76 15.44
C TYR A 151 2.18 -6.46 15.70
N ALA A 152 1.52 -6.15 16.82
CA ALA A 152 0.19 -6.66 17.13
C ALA A 152 -0.88 -6.04 16.23
N GLU A 153 -0.84 -4.72 16.01
CA GLU A 153 -1.75 -4.04 15.08
C GLU A 153 -1.52 -4.48 13.64
N THR A 154 -0.26 -4.60 13.22
CA THR A 154 0.09 -5.12 11.88
C THR A 154 -0.43 -6.54 11.68
N ALA A 155 -0.32 -7.39 12.70
CA ALA A 155 -0.86 -8.76 12.67
C ALA A 155 -2.39 -8.76 12.53
N ALA A 156 -3.07 -7.92 13.31
CA ALA A 156 -4.51 -7.76 13.24
C ALA A 156 -4.97 -7.19 11.88
N LEU A 157 -4.26 -6.21 11.33
CA LEU A 157 -4.54 -5.61 10.03
C LEU A 157 -4.40 -6.66 8.91
N MET A 158 -3.29 -7.40 8.92
CA MET A 158 -2.97 -8.35 7.85
C MET A 158 -3.61 -9.74 8.01
N GLY A 159 -4.28 -10.01 9.12
CA GLY A 159 -4.91 -11.31 9.40
C GLY A 159 -3.90 -12.46 9.52
N ILE A 160 -2.69 -12.19 10.03
CA ILE A 160 -1.62 -13.18 10.21
C ILE A 160 -1.14 -13.21 11.66
N PRO A 161 -0.54 -14.32 12.15
CA PRO A 161 -0.02 -14.39 13.51
C PRO A 161 1.08 -13.35 13.79
N ILE A 162 1.13 -12.83 15.02
CA ILE A 162 2.17 -11.86 15.44
C ILE A 162 3.60 -12.42 15.24
N GLY A 163 3.81 -13.72 15.48
CA GLY A 163 5.10 -14.36 15.22
C GLY A 163 5.48 -14.37 13.73
N THR A 164 4.48 -14.42 12.83
CA THR A 164 4.69 -14.28 11.38
C THR A 164 5.08 -12.85 11.03
N VAL A 165 4.46 -11.84 11.65
CA VAL A 165 4.88 -10.44 11.47
C VAL A 165 6.33 -10.25 11.92
N MET A 166 6.66 -10.66 13.15
CA MET A 166 8.02 -10.52 13.70
C MET A 166 9.08 -11.19 12.82
N SER A 167 8.83 -12.44 12.40
CA SER A 167 9.76 -13.17 11.53
C SER A 167 9.88 -12.55 10.15
N ARG A 168 8.78 -12.08 9.54
CA ARG A 168 8.80 -11.40 8.25
C ARG A 168 9.54 -10.06 8.32
N VAL A 169 9.26 -9.21 9.32
CA VAL A 169 9.95 -7.93 9.51
C VAL A 169 11.45 -8.15 9.67
N SER A 170 11.86 -9.08 10.54
CA SER A 170 13.27 -9.38 10.76
C SER A 170 13.99 -9.80 9.45
N ARG A 171 13.41 -10.77 8.72
CA ARG A 171 13.98 -11.24 7.45
C ARG A 171 13.98 -10.16 6.38
N ALA A 172 12.90 -9.39 6.28
CA ALA A 172 12.77 -8.30 5.32
C ALA A 172 13.83 -7.22 5.56
N ARG A 173 14.09 -6.83 6.82
CA ARG A 173 15.16 -5.87 7.17
C ARG A 173 16.54 -6.40 6.81
N VAL A 174 16.83 -7.68 7.07
CA VAL A 174 18.11 -8.30 6.69
C VAL A 174 18.30 -8.28 5.17
N GLN A 175 17.26 -8.66 4.42
CA GLN A 175 17.32 -8.67 2.95
C GLN A 175 17.48 -7.25 2.40
N LEU A 176 16.69 -6.29 2.89
CA LEU A 176 16.77 -4.90 2.45
C LEU A 176 18.15 -4.30 2.70
N ARG A 177 18.76 -4.55 3.87
CA ARG A 177 20.12 -4.08 4.17
C ARG A 177 21.15 -4.62 3.19
N ARG A 178 21.04 -5.89 2.76
CA ARG A 178 21.95 -6.48 1.76
C ARG A 178 21.80 -5.79 0.40
N LEU A 179 20.56 -5.65 -0.07
CA LEU A 179 20.26 -4.99 -1.35
C LEU A 179 20.74 -3.52 -1.39
N LEU A 180 20.61 -2.81 -0.27
CA LEU A 180 21.11 -1.45 -0.13
C LEU A 180 22.64 -1.39 -0.07
N ALA A 181 23.30 -2.35 0.59
CA ALA A 181 24.75 -2.44 0.62
C ALA A 181 25.32 -2.70 -0.80
N ASP A 182 24.69 -3.61 -1.55
CA ASP A 182 25.13 -3.95 -2.91
C ASP A 182 24.93 -2.76 -3.87
N SER A 183 23.77 -2.09 -3.81
CA SER A 183 23.48 -0.92 -4.65
C SER A 183 24.30 0.33 -4.30
N SER A 184 24.72 0.48 -3.04
CA SER A 184 25.58 1.59 -2.60
C SER A 184 27.06 1.34 -2.92
N CYS A 185 27.50 0.08 -2.88
CA CYS A 185 28.80 -0.36 -3.38
C CYS A 185 28.91 -0.13 -4.90
N ALA A 186 27.90 -0.56 -5.66
CA ALA A 186 27.83 -0.34 -7.11
C ALA A 186 27.81 1.15 -7.51
N ARG A 187 27.29 2.03 -6.64
CA ARG A 187 27.23 3.49 -6.87
C ARG A 187 28.36 4.27 -6.19
N GLY A 188 29.36 3.60 -5.61
CA GLY A 188 30.55 4.26 -5.03
C GLY A 188 30.30 5.18 -3.84
N ARG A 189 29.15 5.06 -3.13
CA ARG A 189 28.71 6.05 -2.13
C ARG A 189 29.33 5.87 -0.73
N PHE A 190 30.25 4.92 -0.55
CA PHE A 190 30.93 4.64 0.73
C PHE A 190 32.43 5.00 0.76
N ALA A 191 32.90 5.87 -0.14
CA ALA A 191 34.26 6.39 -0.11
C ALA A 191 34.31 7.88 0.29
N SER A 192 33.99 8.21 1.56
CA SER A 192 34.56 9.38 2.24
C SER A 192 34.22 9.35 3.73
N GLY A 193 35.16 8.86 4.53
CA GLY A 193 35.02 8.83 5.98
C GLY A 193 36.24 8.26 6.70
N SER A 194 37.45 8.49 6.17
CA SER A 194 38.67 8.23 6.92
C SER A 194 39.73 9.28 6.61
N SER A 195 40.27 9.84 7.70
CA SER A 195 41.53 10.57 7.79
C SER A 195 41.53 12.05 7.39
N GLN A 196 41.21 12.90 8.36
CA GLN A 196 42.07 14.06 8.62
C GLN A 196 42.25 14.22 10.14
N ALA A 197 43.16 13.40 10.67
CA ALA A 197 43.89 13.73 11.88
C ALA A 197 45.18 14.43 11.43
N ALA A 198 45.27 15.73 11.72
CA ALA A 198 46.50 16.50 11.81
C ALA A 198 46.24 17.67 12.76
#